data_AF-A0AA38NBH7-F1
#
_entry.id   AF-A0AA38NBH7-F1
#
_cell.length_a   1.000
_cell.length_b   1.000
_cell.length_c   1.000
_cell.angle_alpha   90.00
_cell.angle_beta   90.00
_cell.angle_gamma   90.00
#
_symmetry.space_group_name_H-M   'P 1'
#
loop_
_entity.id
_entity.type
_entity.pdbx_description
1 polymer ?
#
loop_
_entity_poly.entity_id
_entity_poly.type
_entity_poly.pdbx_seq_one_letter_code
_entity_poly.pdbx_strand_id
1 'polypeptide(L)'
;ILEDEDISLEIQLKLSARAKEGFIKAQDVVEIVASPEIQTRLAAAGIQKRNIKERTARDWLQKFKWRYSKRKNGMYIDGHEREDVVEYRKGFVKRFLTQYNPRMHTWDKVGNETRPSTYVLPTPNGARSCRLILITHDESTFYLNDQRKTHWIHESQKNEPQPKGDGASVMISDFLTSEWGLLKSRDGTREARVVFKVGKNRDGYFDNSDILRQVDLAIDLFEDQAGPYVQGLFLFDNAPSHQKRHPNARSARHMPKNPKLNGVHHKEGLRMRPGVLPNGGIQSVYFPDDHPEYPGWFKGMQQILKER
;
A
#
# COMPACT_ATOMS: atom_id res chain seq x y z
N ILE A 1 32.95 -4.41 38.35
CA ILE A 1 33.11 -5.02 37.00
C ILE A 1 32.78 -4.01 35.92
N LEU A 2 31.52 -3.59 35.73
CA LEU A 2 31.18 -2.63 34.66
C LEU A 2 31.69 -1.20 34.86
N GLU A 3 32.19 -0.86 36.05
CA GLU A 3 32.82 0.44 36.33
C GLU A 3 34.22 0.54 35.72
N ASP A 4 34.82 -0.59 35.34
CA ASP A 4 36.05 -0.64 34.57
C ASP A 4 35.67 -0.58 33.08
N GLU A 5 35.99 0.54 32.43
CA GLU A 5 35.61 0.82 31.05
C GLU A 5 36.22 -0.17 30.06
N ASP A 6 37.46 -0.60 30.28
CA ASP A 6 38.18 -1.53 29.40
C ASP A 6 37.54 -2.92 29.44
N ILE A 7 37.20 -3.41 30.64
CA ILE A 7 36.52 -4.70 30.83
C ILE A 7 35.09 -4.62 30.28
N SER A 8 34.40 -3.50 30.50
CA SER A 8 33.05 -3.25 29.98
C SER A 8 33.02 -3.26 28.44
N LEU A 9 33.99 -2.61 27.79
CA LEU A 9 34.10 -2.56 26.34
C LEU A 9 34.39 -3.94 25.74
N GLU A 10 35.28 -4.70 26.35
CA GLU A 10 35.65 -6.03 25.86
C GLU A 10 34.47 -7.01 25.93
N ILE A 11 33.69 -6.97 27.01
CA ILE A 11 32.45 -7.76 27.14
C ILE A 11 31.46 -7.39 26.02
N GLN A 12 31.31 -6.10 25.72
CA GLN A 12 30.43 -5.62 24.65
C GLN A 12 30.92 -6.06 23.25
N LEU A 13 32.23 -6.07 23.00
CA LEU A 13 32.82 -6.54 21.74
C LEU A 13 32.55 -8.04 21.53
N LYS A 14 32.81 -8.87 22.54
CA LYS A 14 32.55 -10.32 22.49
C LYS A 14 31.07 -10.63 22.33
N LEU A 15 30.20 -9.88 23.02
CA LEU A 15 28.75 -10.02 22.90
C LEU A 15 28.25 -9.64 21.50
N SER A 16 28.80 -8.56 20.91
CA SER A 16 28.48 -8.12 19.56
C SER A 16 28.95 -9.10 18.49
N ALA A 17 30.09 -9.78 18.70
CA ALA A 17 30.55 -10.85 17.82
C ALA A 17 29.57 -12.04 17.82
N ARG A 18 29.15 -12.52 19.02
CA ARG A 18 28.14 -13.59 19.13
C ARG A 18 26.80 -13.23 18.49
N ALA A 19 26.40 -11.96 18.60
CA ALA A 19 25.15 -11.49 17.99
C ALA A 19 25.15 -11.50 16.45
N LYS A 20 26.32 -11.60 15.80
CA LYS A 20 26.41 -11.79 14.33
C LYS A 20 26.10 -13.21 13.89
N GLU A 21 26.35 -14.19 14.76
CA GLU A 21 26.19 -15.62 14.48
C GLU A 21 24.83 -16.17 14.93
N GLY A 22 24.11 -15.46 15.80
CA GLY A 22 22.79 -15.89 16.26
C GLY A 22 22.14 -15.00 17.30
N PHE A 23 21.07 -15.52 17.90
CA PHE A 23 20.36 -14.84 18.99
C PHE A 23 21.15 -14.90 20.29
N ILE A 24 21.27 -13.78 20.97
CA ILE A 24 21.88 -13.71 22.30
C ILE A 24 20.85 -13.93 23.41
N LYS A 25 21.28 -14.61 24.46
CA LYS A 25 20.58 -14.81 25.74
C LYS A 25 21.43 -14.26 26.87
N ALA A 26 20.82 -14.03 28.05
CA ALA A 26 21.56 -13.56 29.23
C ALA A 26 22.70 -14.52 29.63
N GLN A 27 22.54 -15.81 29.36
CA GLN A 27 23.58 -16.81 29.59
C GLN A 27 24.87 -16.53 28.80
N ASP A 28 24.79 -15.91 27.62
CA ASP A 28 25.98 -15.57 26.83
C ASP A 28 26.88 -14.56 27.57
N VAL A 29 26.29 -13.62 28.28
CA VAL A 29 27.06 -12.65 29.09
C VAL A 29 27.74 -13.37 30.26
N VAL A 30 27.07 -14.35 30.88
CA VAL A 30 27.67 -15.17 31.94
C VAL A 30 28.86 -15.96 31.41
N GLU A 31 28.73 -16.58 30.24
CA GLU A 31 29.80 -17.33 29.58
C GLU A 31 30.97 -16.44 29.15
N ILE A 32 30.69 -15.24 28.61
CA ILE A 32 31.73 -14.27 28.24
C ILE A 32 32.51 -13.84 29.49
N VAL A 33 31.82 -13.55 30.59
CA VAL A 33 32.47 -13.16 31.85
C VAL A 33 33.28 -14.33 32.43
N ALA A 34 32.80 -15.56 32.29
CA ALA A 34 33.51 -16.77 32.73
C ALA A 34 34.69 -17.16 31.81
N SER A 35 34.87 -16.50 30.66
CA SER A 35 35.97 -16.83 29.75
C SER A 35 37.35 -16.56 30.39
N PRO A 36 38.37 -17.39 30.09
CA PRO A 36 39.71 -17.24 30.69
C PRO A 36 40.33 -15.86 30.52
N GLU A 37 40.09 -15.21 29.38
CA GLU A 37 40.59 -13.87 29.05
C GLU A 37 40.00 -12.81 29.99
N ILE A 38 38.66 -12.78 30.13
CA ILE A 38 37.99 -11.83 31.03
C ILE A 38 38.32 -12.14 32.49
N GLN A 39 38.42 -13.41 32.89
CA GLN A 39 38.82 -13.78 34.26
C GLN A 39 40.23 -13.29 34.62
N THR A 40 41.18 -13.37 33.67
CA THR A 40 42.54 -12.84 33.86
C THR A 40 42.52 -11.33 34.07
N ARG A 41 41.74 -10.59 33.27
CA ARG A 41 41.63 -9.12 33.42
C ARG A 41 40.92 -8.71 34.70
N LEU A 42 39.86 -9.43 35.09
CA LEU A 42 39.18 -9.25 36.37
C LEU A 42 40.12 -9.49 37.56
N ALA A 43 41.05 -10.45 37.42
CA ALA A 43 42.07 -10.72 38.43
C ALA A 43 43.10 -9.59 38.52
N ALA A 44 43.59 -9.12 37.38
CA ALA A 44 44.54 -8.00 37.31
C ALA A 44 43.95 -6.70 37.86
N ALA A 45 42.66 -6.46 37.66
CA ALA A 45 41.92 -5.31 38.19
C ALA A 45 41.54 -5.45 39.68
N GLY A 46 41.98 -6.51 40.37
CA GLY A 46 41.73 -6.70 41.81
C GLY A 46 40.28 -7.03 42.19
N ILE A 47 39.44 -7.43 41.23
CA ILE A 47 38.01 -7.70 41.48
C ILE A 47 37.87 -9.07 42.15
N GLN A 48 37.31 -9.10 43.36
CA GLN A 48 37.14 -10.33 44.14
C GLN A 48 36.00 -11.22 43.65
N LYS A 49 34.87 -10.63 43.22
CA LYS A 49 33.71 -11.38 42.71
C LYS A 49 33.72 -11.42 41.19
N ARG A 50 34.30 -12.47 40.62
CA ARG A 50 34.55 -12.58 39.17
C ARG A 50 33.47 -13.31 38.38
N ASN A 51 32.52 -13.95 39.07
CA ASN A 51 31.39 -14.62 38.46
C ASN A 51 30.12 -13.80 38.64
N ILE A 52 29.28 -13.79 37.61
CA ILE A 52 27.96 -13.15 37.62
C ILE A 52 26.86 -14.20 37.53
N LYS A 53 25.70 -13.86 38.10
CA LYS A 53 24.48 -14.66 37.93
C LYS A 53 23.73 -14.18 36.68
N GLU A 54 22.87 -15.03 36.13
CA GLU A 54 22.06 -14.68 34.96
C GLU A 54 21.20 -13.42 35.18
N ARG A 55 20.68 -13.22 36.41
CA ARG A 55 19.97 -11.98 36.76
C ARG A 55 20.83 -10.73 36.53
N THR A 56 22.08 -10.76 36.97
CA THR A 56 23.05 -9.68 36.76
C THR A 56 23.36 -9.50 35.27
N ALA A 57 23.47 -10.58 34.51
CA ALA A 57 23.63 -10.52 33.06
C ALA A 57 22.46 -9.82 32.36
N ARG A 58 21.21 -10.06 32.78
CA ARG A 58 20.03 -9.35 32.23
C ARG A 58 20.09 -7.85 32.50
N ASP A 59 20.46 -7.46 33.71
CA ASP A 59 20.64 -6.04 34.07
C ASP A 59 21.73 -5.39 33.21
N TRP A 60 22.80 -6.13 32.91
CA TRP A 60 23.90 -5.65 32.06
C TRP A 60 23.50 -5.50 30.60
N LEU A 61 22.72 -6.42 30.05
CA LEU A 61 22.18 -6.28 28.69
C LEU A 61 21.40 -4.97 28.53
N GLN A 62 20.60 -4.58 29.54
CA GLN A 62 19.90 -3.29 29.53
C GLN A 62 20.86 -2.10 29.60
N LYS A 63 21.90 -2.17 30.45
CA LYS A 63 22.94 -1.12 30.54
C LYS A 63 23.70 -0.95 29.22
N PHE A 64 24.02 -2.06 28.56
CA PHE A 64 24.62 -2.12 27.22
C PHE A 64 23.63 -1.80 26.09
N LYS A 65 22.41 -1.31 26.40
CA LYS A 65 21.38 -0.89 25.45
C LYS A 65 20.82 -2.00 24.56
N TRP A 66 21.01 -3.27 24.90
CA TRP A 66 20.31 -4.39 24.25
C TRP A 66 18.84 -4.40 24.66
N ARG A 67 17.95 -4.57 23.69
CA ARG A 67 16.49 -4.58 23.91
C ARG A 67 15.88 -5.90 23.45
N TYR A 68 15.13 -6.54 24.32
CA TYR A 68 14.31 -7.69 23.95
C TYR A 68 13.03 -7.22 23.25
N SER A 69 13.01 -7.27 21.92
CA SER A 69 11.85 -6.91 21.12
C SER A 69 11.76 -7.77 19.87
N LYS A 70 10.56 -7.93 19.31
CA LYS A 70 10.41 -8.56 17.99
C LYS A 70 11.24 -7.75 16.99
N ARG A 71 12.00 -8.43 16.12
CA ARG A 71 12.62 -7.81 14.95
C ARG A 71 11.51 -7.05 14.23
N LYS A 72 11.54 -5.72 14.26
CA LYS A 72 10.73 -4.94 13.33
C LYS A 72 11.34 -5.25 11.97
N ASN A 73 10.57 -5.85 11.07
CA ASN A 73 10.93 -5.77 9.66
C ASN A 73 11.18 -4.28 9.39
N GLY A 74 12.35 -3.96 8.81
CA GLY A 74 12.66 -2.58 8.46
C GLY A 74 11.53 -2.00 7.62
N MET A 75 11.39 -0.68 7.65
CA MET A 75 10.47 0.04 6.78
C MET A 75 10.74 -0.39 5.33
N TYR A 76 9.72 -0.80 4.59
CA TYR A 76 9.89 -1.04 3.16
C TYR A 76 10.44 0.24 2.53
N ILE A 77 11.55 0.17 1.79
CA ILE A 77 12.02 1.29 0.97
C ILE A 77 11.16 1.28 -0.30
N ASP A 78 9.89 1.61 -0.12
CA ASP A 78 8.85 1.65 -1.14
C ASP A 78 8.76 3.04 -1.81
N GLY A 79 9.69 3.94 -1.45
CA GLY A 79 9.81 5.27 -2.03
C GLY A 79 8.73 6.25 -1.58
N HIS A 80 7.98 5.96 -0.51
CA HIS A 80 6.95 6.87 0.03
C HIS A 80 7.52 8.20 0.53
N GLU A 81 8.78 8.20 0.99
CA GLU A 81 9.50 9.37 1.51
C GLU A 81 10.29 10.11 0.42
N ARG A 82 10.19 9.72 -0.87
CA ARG A 82 10.79 10.51 -1.95
C ARG A 82 10.13 11.89 -2.01
N GLU A 83 10.93 12.93 -2.28
CA GLU A 83 10.48 14.32 -2.25
C GLU A 83 9.28 14.57 -3.18
N ASP A 84 9.30 14.00 -4.39
CA ASP A 84 8.22 14.08 -5.37
C ASP A 84 6.91 13.44 -4.86
N VAL A 85 7.02 12.30 -4.17
CA VAL A 85 5.87 11.60 -3.59
C VAL A 85 5.30 12.38 -2.40
N VAL A 86 6.16 12.92 -1.53
CA VAL A 86 5.76 13.73 -0.39
C VAL A 86 5.09 15.02 -0.85
N GLU A 87 5.63 15.69 -1.88
CA GLU A 87 5.02 16.87 -2.48
C GLU A 87 3.64 16.57 -3.07
N TYR A 88 3.52 15.47 -3.83
CA TYR A 88 2.25 15.00 -4.35
C TYR A 88 1.21 14.77 -3.24
N ARG A 89 1.59 14.07 -2.16
CA ARG A 89 0.72 13.79 -1.01
C ARG A 89 0.29 15.07 -0.31
N LYS A 90 1.20 16.02 -0.08
CA LYS A 90 0.88 17.35 0.48
C LYS A 90 -0.12 18.09 -0.40
N GLY A 91 0.07 18.07 -1.72
CA GLY A 91 -0.86 18.65 -2.69
C GLY A 91 -2.24 17.99 -2.64
N PHE A 92 -2.29 16.66 -2.58
CA PHE A 92 -3.53 15.90 -2.44
C PHE A 92 -4.26 16.25 -1.14
N VAL A 93 -3.58 16.19 0.01
CA VAL A 93 -4.17 16.52 1.32
C VAL A 93 -4.67 17.96 1.34
N LYS A 94 -3.89 18.91 0.80
CA LYS A 94 -4.32 20.30 0.68
C LYS A 94 -5.61 20.42 -0.13
N ARG A 95 -5.69 19.81 -1.31
CA ARG A 95 -6.93 19.81 -2.13
C ARG A 95 -8.09 19.16 -1.40
N PHE A 96 -7.85 18.02 -0.74
CA PHE A 96 -8.89 17.30 0.00
C PHE A 96 -9.47 18.17 1.11
N LEU A 97 -8.61 18.77 1.94
CA LEU A 97 -9.03 19.61 3.06
C LEU A 97 -9.68 20.93 2.63
N THR A 98 -9.29 21.52 1.50
CA THR A 98 -9.81 22.83 1.08
C THR A 98 -10.98 22.76 0.11
N GLN A 99 -11.09 21.71 -0.72
CA GLN A 99 -12.11 21.62 -1.78
C GLN A 99 -13.20 20.58 -1.47
N TYR A 100 -12.84 19.44 -0.87
CA TYR A 100 -13.78 18.33 -0.69
C TYR A 100 -14.33 18.25 0.73
N ASN A 101 -13.45 18.27 1.74
CA ASN A 101 -13.83 18.18 3.15
C ASN A 101 -14.87 19.24 3.58
N PRO A 102 -14.81 20.52 3.11
CA PRO A 102 -15.83 21.52 3.43
C PRO A 102 -17.18 21.29 2.74
N ARG A 103 -17.36 20.21 1.96
CA ARG A 103 -18.63 19.84 1.33
C ARG A 103 -19.24 18.57 1.92
N MET A 104 -18.48 17.90 2.79
CA MET A 104 -18.86 16.66 3.46
C MET A 104 -19.60 16.95 4.76
N HIS A 105 -20.47 16.02 5.17
CA HIS A 105 -21.06 16.10 6.50
C HIS A 105 -19.98 15.87 7.56
N THR A 106 -20.07 16.67 8.62
CA THR A 106 -19.33 16.45 9.85
C THR A 106 -20.32 16.36 10.97
N TRP A 107 -19.95 15.65 12.03
CA TRP A 107 -20.75 15.52 13.25
C TRP A 107 -19.95 16.09 14.40
N ASP A 108 -20.60 16.84 15.27
CA ASP A 108 -20.00 17.24 16.53
C ASP A 108 -19.84 16.03 17.48
N LYS A 109 -19.18 16.24 18.63
CA LYS A 109 -18.95 15.17 19.61
C LYS A 109 -20.24 14.61 20.24
N VAL A 110 -21.37 15.28 20.03
CA VAL A 110 -22.69 14.92 20.56
C VAL A 110 -23.54 14.23 19.46
N GLY A 111 -23.03 14.18 18.23
CA GLY A 111 -23.69 13.55 17.09
C GLY A 111 -24.59 14.50 16.29
N ASN A 112 -24.55 15.82 16.54
CA ASN A 112 -25.30 16.78 15.73
C ASN A 112 -24.59 17.04 14.41
N GLU A 113 -25.37 17.16 13.33
CA GLU A 113 -24.85 17.52 12.02
C GLU A 113 -24.28 18.95 12.02
N THR A 114 -22.97 19.06 11.79
CA THR A 114 -22.33 20.34 11.48
C THR A 114 -22.24 20.49 9.97
N ARG A 115 -23.18 21.26 9.40
CA ARG A 115 -23.24 21.55 7.96
C ARG A 115 -22.24 22.64 7.60
N PRO A 116 -21.33 22.44 6.65
CA PRO A 116 -20.67 23.55 5.99
C PRO A 116 -21.62 24.11 4.92
N SER A 117 -22.29 25.22 5.25
CA SER A 117 -23.35 25.85 4.45
C SER A 117 -22.89 26.57 3.17
N THR A 118 -21.63 26.41 2.74
CA THR A 118 -21.00 27.35 1.80
C THR A 118 -20.91 26.87 0.36
N TYR A 119 -21.08 25.57 0.07
CA TYR A 119 -20.97 25.07 -1.30
C TYR A 119 -22.34 24.90 -1.95
N VAL A 120 -22.61 25.74 -2.95
CA VAL A 120 -23.85 25.75 -3.73
C VAL A 120 -23.58 25.52 -5.21
N LEU A 121 -24.38 24.68 -5.85
CA LEU A 121 -24.39 24.49 -7.30
C LEU A 121 -25.41 25.44 -7.94
N PRO A 122 -25.06 26.10 -9.05
CA PRO A 122 -26.03 26.85 -9.84
C PRO A 122 -27.05 25.89 -10.47
N THR A 123 -28.31 26.27 -10.42
CA THR A 123 -29.46 25.55 -10.98
C THR A 123 -30.30 26.54 -11.78
N PRO A 124 -31.17 26.07 -12.70
CA PRO A 124 -32.09 26.96 -13.42
C PRO A 124 -32.96 27.84 -12.51
N ASN A 125 -33.18 27.43 -11.26
CA ASN A 125 -34.02 28.11 -10.28
C ASN A 125 -33.22 28.77 -9.13
N GLY A 126 -31.94 29.09 -9.33
CA GLY A 126 -31.06 29.72 -8.33
C GLY A 126 -29.90 28.81 -7.88
N ALA A 127 -29.36 29.00 -6.69
CA ALA A 127 -28.26 28.18 -6.17
C ALA A 127 -28.75 27.22 -5.08
N ARG A 128 -28.35 25.94 -5.14
CA ARG A 128 -28.70 24.95 -4.11
C ARG A 128 -27.47 24.32 -3.49
N SER A 129 -27.50 24.12 -2.18
CA SER A 129 -26.41 23.46 -1.47
C SER A 129 -26.22 22.04 -2.00
N CYS A 130 -24.98 21.71 -2.38
CA CYS A 130 -24.63 20.39 -2.87
C CYS A 130 -23.79 19.65 -1.83
N ARG A 131 -24.29 18.49 -1.41
CA ARG A 131 -23.64 17.59 -0.46
C ARG A 131 -22.64 16.70 -1.18
N LEU A 132 -21.44 16.53 -0.61
CA LEU A 132 -20.45 15.57 -1.09
C LEU A 132 -20.38 14.38 -0.12
N ILE A 133 -20.56 13.16 -0.63
CA ILE A 133 -20.40 11.92 0.14
C ILE A 133 -19.11 11.26 -0.31
N LEU A 134 -18.21 10.96 0.63
CA LEU A 134 -17.01 10.16 0.35
C LEU A 134 -17.39 8.68 0.28
N ILE A 135 -17.02 8.02 -0.81
CA ILE A 135 -17.14 6.58 -1.00
C ILE A 135 -15.72 6.03 -1.08
N THR A 136 -15.32 5.25 -0.07
CA THR A 136 -14.01 4.60 -0.01
C THR A 136 -14.13 3.16 -0.50
N HIS A 137 -13.10 2.70 -1.19
CA HIS A 137 -12.99 1.33 -1.71
C HIS A 137 -11.65 0.73 -1.31
N ASP A 138 -11.66 -0.57 -1.00
CA ASP A 138 -10.47 -1.35 -0.75
C ASP A 138 -10.75 -2.85 -0.97
N GLU A 139 -9.67 -3.63 -1.13
CA GLU A 139 -9.72 -5.08 -1.28
C GLU A 139 -8.94 -5.78 -0.18
N SER A 140 -9.58 -6.74 0.49
CA SER A 140 -8.98 -7.53 1.56
C SER A 140 -9.03 -9.01 1.22
N THR A 141 -7.90 -9.70 1.37
CA THR A 141 -7.80 -11.15 1.18
C THR A 141 -7.74 -11.86 2.51
N PHE A 142 -8.60 -12.86 2.68
CA PHE A 142 -8.67 -13.74 3.83
C PHE A 142 -8.26 -15.14 3.43
N TYR A 143 -7.56 -15.84 4.31
CA TYR A 143 -7.05 -17.19 4.08
C TYR A 143 -7.70 -18.19 5.03
N LEU A 144 -7.90 -19.42 4.56
CA LEU A 144 -8.52 -20.50 5.34
C LEU A 144 -7.76 -20.78 6.65
N ASN A 145 -6.44 -20.68 6.62
CA ASN A 145 -5.58 -20.93 7.76
C ASN A 145 -5.14 -19.63 8.45
N ASP A 146 -5.88 -18.52 8.29
CA ASP A 146 -5.64 -17.30 9.07
C ASP A 146 -5.87 -17.57 10.56
N GLN A 147 -4.79 -17.60 11.32
CA GLN A 147 -4.80 -17.90 12.75
C GLN A 147 -4.16 -16.78 13.56
N ARG A 148 -4.51 -16.75 14.86
CA ARG A 148 -3.85 -15.88 15.83
C ARG A 148 -2.41 -16.35 16.10
N LYS A 149 -1.47 -15.78 15.35
CA LYS A 149 -0.02 -16.08 15.45
C LYS A 149 0.63 -15.63 16.77
N THR A 150 -0.07 -14.90 17.64
CA THR A 150 0.47 -14.43 18.93
C THR A 150 -0.47 -14.80 20.08
N HIS A 151 -0.03 -15.72 20.93
CA HIS A 151 -0.72 -16.15 22.15
C HIS A 151 0.30 -16.61 23.20
N TRP A 152 -0.11 -16.68 24.46
CA TRP A 152 0.71 -17.21 25.56
C TRP A 152 0.65 -18.73 25.54
N ILE A 153 1.81 -19.39 25.48
CA ILE A 153 1.94 -20.85 25.42
C ILE A 153 2.59 -21.30 26.73
N HIS A 154 2.00 -22.29 27.40
CA HIS A 154 2.57 -22.87 28.61
C HIS A 154 3.77 -23.75 28.27
N GLU A 155 4.79 -23.81 29.13
CA GLU A 155 6.06 -24.52 28.84
C GLU A 155 5.89 -26.02 28.56
N SER A 156 4.84 -26.65 29.10
CA SER A 156 4.53 -28.07 28.88
C SER A 156 3.71 -28.34 27.62
N GLN A 157 3.23 -27.29 26.94
CA GLN A 157 2.39 -27.42 25.76
C GLN A 157 3.25 -27.81 24.56
N LYS A 158 2.97 -28.97 23.98
CA LYS A 158 3.67 -29.45 22.78
C LYS A 158 3.14 -28.72 21.54
N ASN A 159 4.04 -28.46 20.59
CA ASN A 159 3.66 -27.89 19.30
C ASN A 159 2.76 -28.87 18.55
N GLU A 160 1.57 -28.42 18.18
CA GLU A 160 0.67 -29.18 17.31
C GLU A 160 1.03 -28.93 15.84
N PRO A 161 1.11 -29.98 15.00
CA PRO A 161 1.29 -29.82 13.56
C PRO A 161 0.16 -28.98 12.96
N GLN A 162 0.53 -27.94 12.21
CA GLN A 162 -0.43 -27.09 11.50
C GLN A 162 -0.40 -27.38 10.00
N PRO A 163 -1.53 -27.18 9.29
CA PRO A 163 -1.56 -27.27 7.84
C PRO A 163 -0.49 -26.36 7.22
N LYS A 164 0.22 -26.89 6.20
CA LYS A 164 1.27 -26.13 5.52
C LYS A 164 0.64 -25.07 4.61
N GLY A 165 1.05 -23.81 4.80
CA GLY A 165 0.62 -22.67 4.00
C GLY A 165 -0.70 -22.06 4.46
N ASP A 166 -1.08 -20.94 3.85
CA ASP A 166 -2.26 -20.16 4.29
C ASP A 166 -3.59 -20.80 3.83
N GLY A 167 -3.55 -21.82 2.97
CA GLY A 167 -4.73 -22.52 2.48
C GLY A 167 -5.47 -21.74 1.39
N ALA A 168 -6.76 -22.06 1.17
CA ALA A 168 -7.58 -21.39 0.18
C ALA A 168 -7.87 -19.94 0.60
N SER A 169 -7.86 -19.00 -0.35
CA SER A 169 -8.17 -17.60 -0.07
C SER A 169 -9.51 -17.15 -0.65
N VAL A 170 -10.07 -16.11 -0.05
CA VAL A 170 -11.22 -15.35 -0.53
C VAL A 170 -10.85 -13.88 -0.43
N MET A 171 -10.98 -13.17 -1.55
CA MET A 171 -10.84 -11.73 -1.59
C MET A 171 -12.22 -11.09 -1.50
N ILE A 172 -12.36 -10.09 -0.64
CA ILE A 172 -13.54 -9.25 -0.54
C ILE A 172 -13.16 -7.86 -1.03
N SER A 173 -13.91 -7.35 -1.98
CA SER A 173 -13.82 -5.96 -2.44
C SER A 173 -15.16 -5.29 -2.16
N ASP A 174 -15.14 -4.07 -1.60
CA ASP A 174 -16.37 -3.41 -1.20
C ASP A 174 -16.24 -1.88 -1.17
N PHE A 175 -17.40 -1.21 -1.18
CA PHE A 175 -17.50 0.24 -1.05
C PHE A 175 -18.14 0.61 0.29
N LEU A 176 -17.54 1.58 0.97
CA LEU A 176 -17.99 2.12 2.24
C LEU A 176 -18.25 3.62 2.10
N THR A 177 -19.39 4.06 2.63
CA THR A 177 -19.71 5.47 2.81
C THR A 177 -19.79 5.80 4.30
N SER A 178 -19.50 7.04 4.65
CA SER A 178 -19.60 7.51 6.04
C SER A 178 -21.04 7.51 6.58
N GLU A 179 -22.04 7.47 5.70
CA GLU A 179 -23.45 7.70 6.05
C GLU A 179 -24.29 6.44 6.01
N TRP A 180 -24.02 5.56 5.05
CA TRP A 180 -24.80 4.36 4.79
C TRP A 180 -24.02 3.08 5.11
N GLY A 181 -22.73 3.22 5.45
CA GLY A 181 -21.84 2.09 5.62
C GLY A 181 -21.62 1.40 4.28
N LEU A 182 -21.91 0.11 4.21
CA LEU A 182 -21.75 -0.66 2.99
C LEU A 182 -22.74 -0.21 1.91
N LEU A 183 -22.26 -0.07 0.69
CA LEU A 183 -23.11 0.37 -0.41
C LEU A 183 -24.01 -0.76 -0.91
N LYS A 184 -25.31 -0.62 -0.66
CA LYS A 184 -26.35 -1.61 -0.97
C LYS A 184 -27.60 -0.93 -1.54
N SER A 185 -28.52 -1.68 -2.11
CA SER A 185 -29.84 -1.13 -2.46
C SER A 185 -30.67 -0.89 -1.19
N ARG A 186 -31.70 -0.03 -1.28
CA ARG A 186 -32.55 0.33 -0.13
C ARG A 186 -33.32 -0.86 0.46
N ASP A 187 -33.64 -1.84 -0.38
CA ASP A 187 -34.27 -3.10 -0.01
C ASP A 187 -33.26 -4.19 0.44
N GLY A 188 -31.95 -3.91 0.33
CA GLY A 188 -30.87 -4.83 0.68
C GLY A 188 -30.67 -6.00 -0.27
N THR A 189 -31.32 -6.03 -1.44
CA THR A 189 -31.24 -7.15 -2.41
C THR A 189 -30.00 -7.11 -3.29
N ARG A 190 -29.40 -5.93 -3.49
CA ARG A 190 -28.17 -5.71 -4.26
C ARG A 190 -27.12 -5.09 -3.34
N GLU A 191 -25.86 -5.49 -3.52
CA GLU A 191 -24.71 -4.88 -2.84
C GLU A 191 -23.54 -4.73 -3.81
N ALA A 192 -22.73 -3.69 -3.62
CA ALA A 192 -21.52 -3.45 -4.43
C ALA A 192 -20.38 -4.42 -4.08
N ARG A 193 -20.54 -5.22 -3.03
CA ARG A 193 -19.56 -6.20 -2.57
C ARG A 193 -19.29 -7.25 -3.63
N VAL A 194 -18.02 -7.51 -3.86
CA VAL A 194 -17.55 -8.65 -4.63
C VAL A 194 -16.86 -9.64 -3.70
N VAL A 195 -17.36 -10.88 -3.72
CA VAL A 195 -16.71 -12.03 -3.09
C VAL A 195 -15.99 -12.81 -4.18
N PHE A 196 -14.67 -12.75 -4.20
CA PHE A 196 -13.84 -13.33 -5.24
C PHE A 196 -13.01 -14.50 -4.71
N LYS A 197 -13.20 -15.69 -5.27
CA LYS A 197 -12.47 -16.89 -4.88
C LYS A 197 -11.19 -17.01 -5.70
N VAL A 198 -10.09 -16.52 -5.14
CA VAL A 198 -8.79 -16.46 -5.82
C VAL A 198 -8.25 -17.86 -6.13
N GLY A 199 -7.76 -18.05 -7.36
CA GLY A 199 -7.00 -19.24 -7.76
C GLY A 199 -7.32 -19.73 -9.18
N LYS A 200 -6.33 -20.40 -9.81
CA LYS A 200 -6.42 -20.90 -11.20
C LYS A 200 -7.59 -21.87 -11.45
N ASN A 201 -7.97 -22.66 -10.44
CA ASN A 201 -9.11 -23.58 -10.49
C ASN A 201 -10.37 -23.00 -9.81
N ARG A 202 -10.44 -21.67 -9.68
CA ARG A 202 -11.53 -20.91 -9.05
C ARG A 202 -11.86 -19.72 -9.96
N ASP A 203 -11.99 -18.51 -9.41
CA ASP A 203 -12.40 -17.33 -10.18
C ASP A 203 -11.21 -16.67 -10.91
N GLY A 204 -9.99 -17.21 -10.76
CA GLY A 204 -8.80 -16.71 -11.44
C GLY A 204 -8.13 -15.56 -10.69
N TYR A 205 -7.89 -14.46 -11.41
CA TYR A 205 -7.25 -13.23 -10.91
C TYR A 205 -8.24 -12.08 -11.04
N PHE A 206 -8.36 -11.29 -9.98
CA PHE A 206 -9.16 -10.07 -9.99
C PHE A 206 -8.47 -9.02 -10.86
N ASP A 207 -9.16 -8.54 -11.90
CA ASP A 207 -8.60 -7.62 -12.88
C ASP A 207 -9.40 -6.31 -12.99
N ASN A 208 -8.92 -5.41 -13.85
CA ASN A 208 -9.57 -4.11 -14.03
C ASN A 208 -11.03 -4.23 -14.54
N SER A 209 -11.38 -5.29 -15.27
CA SER A 209 -12.75 -5.50 -15.74
C SER A 209 -13.72 -5.83 -14.60
N ASP A 210 -13.24 -6.52 -13.56
CA ASP A 210 -14.01 -6.75 -12.33
C ASP A 210 -14.28 -5.42 -11.62
N ILE A 211 -13.27 -4.57 -11.52
CA ILE A 211 -13.36 -3.26 -10.86
C ILE A 211 -14.31 -2.33 -11.61
N LEU A 212 -14.23 -2.27 -12.94
CA LEU A 212 -15.15 -1.47 -13.74
C LEU A 212 -16.60 -1.91 -13.51
N ARG A 213 -16.88 -3.21 -13.59
CA ARG A 213 -18.23 -3.74 -13.30
C ARG A 213 -18.70 -3.42 -11.89
N GLN A 214 -17.81 -3.49 -10.92
CA GLN A 214 -18.13 -3.18 -9.53
C GLN A 214 -18.41 -1.69 -9.33
N VAL A 215 -17.63 -0.81 -9.97
CA VAL A 215 -17.81 0.64 -9.92
C VAL A 215 -19.11 1.05 -10.62
N ASP A 216 -19.44 0.46 -11.77
CA ASP A 216 -20.71 0.72 -12.46
C ASP A 216 -21.90 0.39 -11.55
N LEU A 217 -21.88 -0.78 -10.91
CA LEU A 217 -22.90 -1.16 -9.92
C LEU A 217 -22.91 -0.22 -8.70
N ALA A 218 -21.75 0.21 -8.22
CA ALA A 218 -21.65 1.12 -7.10
C ALA A 218 -22.23 2.51 -7.44
N ILE A 219 -22.05 2.99 -8.67
CA ILE A 219 -22.66 4.23 -9.14
C ILE A 219 -24.18 4.10 -9.14
N ASP A 220 -24.73 3.03 -9.72
CA ASP A 220 -26.19 2.78 -9.73
C ASP A 220 -26.76 2.77 -8.30
N LEU A 221 -26.12 2.02 -7.39
CA LEU A 221 -26.56 1.91 -5.99
C LEU A 221 -26.45 3.25 -5.26
N PHE A 222 -25.41 4.03 -5.55
CA PHE A 222 -25.25 5.36 -4.99
C PHE A 222 -26.35 6.29 -5.47
N GLU A 223 -26.64 6.32 -6.78
CA GLU A 223 -27.66 7.19 -7.37
C GLU A 223 -29.07 6.85 -6.91
N ASP A 224 -29.39 5.56 -6.75
CA ASP A 224 -30.67 5.08 -6.20
C ASP A 224 -30.89 5.57 -4.75
N GLN A 225 -29.80 5.68 -3.99
CA GLN A 225 -29.85 6.18 -2.61
C GLN A 225 -29.80 7.70 -2.53
N ALA A 226 -29.00 8.32 -3.39
CA ALA A 226 -28.72 9.74 -3.39
C ALA A 226 -29.97 10.56 -3.72
N GLY A 227 -30.22 11.58 -2.91
CA GLY A 227 -31.21 12.60 -3.23
C GLY A 227 -30.70 13.57 -4.29
N PRO A 228 -31.56 14.47 -4.78
CA PRO A 228 -31.12 15.56 -5.63
C PRO A 228 -30.08 16.41 -4.89
N TYR A 229 -29.09 16.94 -5.63
CA TYR A 229 -28.00 17.77 -5.09
C TYR A 229 -27.02 17.04 -4.17
N VAL A 230 -26.93 15.70 -4.26
CA VAL A 230 -25.88 14.90 -3.64
C VAL A 230 -24.90 14.45 -4.72
N GLN A 231 -23.60 14.57 -4.42
CA GLN A 231 -22.52 14.12 -5.30
C GLN A 231 -21.67 13.08 -4.57
N GLY A 232 -21.33 11.99 -5.27
CA GLY A 232 -20.38 10.99 -4.79
C GLY A 232 -18.93 11.37 -5.12
N LEU A 233 -18.03 11.23 -4.15
CA LEU A 233 -16.58 11.27 -4.34
C LEU A 233 -16.01 9.88 -4.10
N PHE A 234 -15.69 9.16 -5.17
CA PHE A 234 -15.06 7.84 -5.07
C PHE A 234 -13.55 7.98 -4.85
N LEU A 235 -13.05 7.31 -3.82
CA LEU A 235 -11.64 7.28 -3.44
C LEU A 235 -11.11 5.85 -3.59
N PHE A 236 -10.08 5.73 -4.41
CA PHE A 236 -9.34 4.50 -4.65
C PHE A 236 -7.88 4.67 -4.24
N ASP A 237 -7.23 3.54 -3.96
CA ASP A 237 -5.79 3.51 -3.86
C ASP A 237 -5.12 3.55 -5.26
N ASN A 238 -3.80 3.39 -5.29
CA ASN A 238 -3.02 3.41 -6.52
C ASN A 238 -2.63 2.00 -7.00
N ALA A 239 -3.41 0.97 -6.68
CA ALA A 239 -3.16 -0.38 -7.15
C ALA A 239 -3.08 -0.44 -8.69
N PRO A 240 -2.22 -1.30 -9.27
CA PRO A 240 -2.08 -1.41 -10.73
C PRO A 240 -3.39 -1.70 -11.47
N SER A 241 -4.32 -2.43 -10.84
CA SER A 241 -5.66 -2.72 -11.35
C SER A 241 -6.51 -1.45 -11.52
N HIS A 242 -6.36 -0.45 -10.64
CA HIS A 242 -7.02 0.86 -10.70
C HIS A 242 -6.42 1.79 -11.75
N GLN A 243 -5.17 1.54 -12.17
CA GLN A 243 -4.43 2.41 -13.08
C GLN A 243 -4.38 1.92 -14.52
N LYS A 244 -5.23 0.95 -14.89
CA LYS A 244 -5.27 0.44 -16.26
C LYS A 244 -5.65 1.57 -17.21
N ARG A 245 -4.76 1.84 -18.16
CA ARG A 245 -5.04 2.79 -19.23
C ARG A 245 -6.01 2.17 -20.22
N HIS A 246 -6.81 3.01 -20.87
CA HIS A 246 -7.68 2.59 -21.96
C HIS A 246 -6.87 1.75 -22.99
N PRO A 247 -7.45 0.70 -23.60
CA PRO A 247 -6.72 -0.17 -24.54
C PRO A 247 -5.94 0.60 -25.61
N ASN A 248 -6.52 1.62 -26.24
CA ASN A 248 -5.84 2.45 -27.25
C ASN A 248 -4.93 3.56 -26.68
N ALA A 249 -4.64 3.60 -25.39
CA ALA A 249 -3.85 4.66 -24.79
C ALA A 249 -2.39 4.63 -25.28
N ARG A 250 -1.78 5.81 -25.39
CA ARG A 250 -0.36 5.94 -25.79
C ARG A 250 0.56 5.40 -24.69
N SER A 251 1.54 4.61 -25.10
CA SER A 251 2.61 4.11 -24.21
C SER A 251 3.97 4.31 -24.87
N ALA A 252 4.70 5.36 -24.45
CA ALA A 252 6.03 5.64 -25.00
C ALA A 252 7.04 4.52 -24.71
N ARG A 253 6.83 3.75 -23.62
CA ARG A 253 7.77 2.72 -23.14
C ARG A 253 8.10 1.65 -24.18
N HIS A 254 7.19 1.36 -25.11
CA HIS A 254 7.45 0.35 -26.13
C HIS A 254 7.15 0.85 -27.54
N MET A 255 7.13 2.16 -27.80
CA MET A 255 7.06 2.66 -29.18
C MET A 255 8.39 2.37 -29.91
N PRO A 256 8.40 1.79 -31.13
CA PRO A 256 9.61 1.61 -31.90
C PRO A 256 10.13 2.98 -32.35
N LYS A 257 11.45 3.05 -32.57
CA LYS A 257 12.07 4.26 -33.11
C LYS A 257 11.60 4.56 -34.54
N ASN A 258 11.54 3.52 -35.38
CA ASN A 258 11.27 3.59 -36.81
C ASN A 258 9.82 3.17 -37.15
N PRO A 259 9.34 3.47 -38.38
CA PRO A 259 8.05 2.99 -38.85
C PRO A 259 7.89 1.47 -38.71
N LYS A 260 6.70 1.02 -38.33
CA LYS A 260 6.40 -0.41 -38.17
C LYS A 260 4.98 -0.75 -38.61
N LEU A 261 4.85 -1.79 -39.45
CA LEU A 261 3.57 -2.39 -39.82
C LEU A 261 2.94 -3.01 -38.58
N ASN A 262 1.71 -2.60 -38.27
CA ASN A 262 0.98 -2.93 -37.06
C ASN A 262 1.69 -2.46 -35.77
N GLY A 263 0.98 -1.62 -35.01
CA GLY A 263 1.49 -1.05 -33.78
C GLY A 263 1.97 -2.10 -32.76
N VAL A 264 2.69 -1.63 -31.75
CA VAL A 264 3.54 -2.47 -30.88
C VAL A 264 2.79 -3.24 -29.79
N HIS A 265 1.48 -3.03 -29.66
CA HIS A 265 0.81 -3.29 -28.38
C HIS A 265 -0.39 -4.21 -28.40
N HIS A 266 -1.06 -4.41 -29.54
CA HIS A 266 -2.24 -5.25 -29.58
C HIS A 266 -2.06 -6.33 -30.62
N LYS A 267 -2.01 -7.59 -30.16
CA LYS A 267 -2.22 -8.76 -31.03
C LYS A 267 -3.55 -8.65 -31.80
N GLU A 268 -4.49 -7.86 -31.28
CA GLU A 268 -5.82 -7.60 -31.83
C GLU A 268 -5.91 -6.32 -32.71
N GLY A 269 -4.80 -5.68 -33.06
CA GLY A 269 -4.80 -4.62 -34.08
C GLY A 269 -5.35 -3.25 -33.66
N LEU A 270 -5.65 -3.03 -32.37
CA LEU A 270 -6.15 -1.74 -31.90
C LEU A 270 -5.10 -0.62 -32.08
N ARG A 271 -5.42 0.40 -32.89
CA ARG A 271 -4.53 1.55 -33.14
C ARG A 271 -4.47 2.46 -31.91
N MET A 272 -3.28 2.93 -31.53
CA MET A 272 -3.11 3.94 -30.48
C MET A 272 -3.81 5.25 -30.86
N ARG A 273 -4.49 5.87 -29.89
CA ARG A 273 -5.19 7.14 -30.08
C ARG A 273 -4.20 8.31 -30.34
N PRO A 274 -4.57 9.28 -31.19
CA PRO A 274 -3.69 10.38 -31.57
C PRO A 274 -3.37 11.31 -30.39
N GLY A 275 -2.18 11.91 -30.42
CA GLY A 275 -1.75 12.94 -29.48
C GLY A 275 -2.47 14.27 -29.69
N VAL A 276 -2.29 15.18 -28.73
CA VAL A 276 -2.71 16.58 -28.84
C VAL A 276 -1.46 17.43 -28.63
N LEU A 277 -1.18 18.32 -29.59
CA LEU A 277 -0.07 19.25 -29.57
C LEU A 277 -0.40 20.46 -28.66
N PRO A 278 0.61 21.25 -28.23
CA PRO A 278 0.37 22.43 -27.40
C PRO A 278 -0.59 23.46 -28.01
N ASN A 279 -0.67 23.52 -29.35
CA ASN A 279 -1.61 24.38 -30.08
C ASN A 279 -3.03 23.79 -30.21
N GLY A 280 -3.31 22.66 -29.57
CA GLY A 280 -4.60 21.94 -29.67
C GLY A 280 -4.74 21.04 -30.90
N GLY A 281 -3.77 21.05 -31.80
CA GLY A 281 -3.77 20.22 -33.01
C GLY A 281 -3.65 18.72 -32.69
N ILE A 282 -4.30 17.89 -33.52
CA ILE A 282 -4.24 16.44 -33.38
C ILE A 282 -2.93 15.93 -34.01
N GLN A 283 -2.13 15.20 -33.23
CA GLN A 283 -0.94 14.52 -33.72
C GLN A 283 -1.24 13.04 -33.97
N SER A 284 -1.46 12.67 -35.23
CA SER A 284 -1.58 11.25 -35.59
C SER A 284 -0.26 10.52 -35.38
N VAL A 285 -0.31 9.37 -34.73
CA VAL A 285 0.85 8.49 -34.51
C VAL A 285 0.99 7.40 -35.59
N TYR A 286 0.05 7.38 -36.54
CA TYR A 286 0.06 6.51 -37.72
C TYR A 286 0.11 7.37 -38.98
N PHE A 287 0.76 6.84 -40.01
CA PHE A 287 0.66 7.42 -41.35
C PHE A 287 -0.78 7.26 -41.89
N PRO A 288 -1.23 8.19 -42.74
CA PRO A 288 -2.46 8.02 -43.51
C PRO A 288 -2.49 6.70 -44.29
N ASP A 289 -3.68 6.17 -44.57
CA ASP A 289 -3.82 4.91 -45.31
C ASP A 289 -3.46 5.06 -46.81
N ASP A 290 -3.34 6.29 -47.32
CA ASP A 290 -2.87 6.64 -48.68
C ASP A 290 -1.38 7.02 -48.75
N HIS A 291 -0.62 6.84 -47.66
CA HIS A 291 0.81 7.19 -47.65
C HIS A 291 1.62 6.34 -48.66
N PRO A 292 2.50 6.94 -49.47
CA PRO A 292 3.16 6.24 -50.58
C PRO A 292 4.04 5.05 -50.17
N GLU A 293 4.79 5.17 -49.06
CA GLU A 293 5.72 4.11 -48.60
C GLU A 293 5.21 3.28 -47.41
N TYR A 294 4.42 3.88 -46.50
CA TYR A 294 4.05 3.29 -45.21
C TYR A 294 2.54 3.46 -44.90
N PRO A 295 1.63 3.04 -45.79
CA PRO A 295 0.19 3.28 -45.65
C PRO A 295 -0.36 2.64 -44.36
N GLY A 296 -0.87 3.46 -43.44
CA GLY A 296 -1.44 3.01 -42.17
C GLY A 296 -0.44 2.48 -41.14
N TRP A 297 0.87 2.58 -41.39
CA TRP A 297 1.90 2.12 -40.46
C TRP A 297 2.00 3.03 -39.25
N PHE A 298 2.47 2.49 -38.13
CA PHE A 298 2.90 3.32 -37.01
C PHE A 298 4.13 4.14 -37.43
N LYS A 299 4.15 5.45 -37.16
CA LYS A 299 5.19 6.37 -37.64
C LYS A 299 6.59 6.12 -37.05
N GLY A 300 6.64 5.57 -35.83
CA GLY A 300 7.87 5.51 -35.04
C GLY A 300 8.12 6.80 -34.26
N MET A 301 8.78 6.68 -33.11
CA MET A 301 9.05 7.82 -32.23
C MET A 301 9.84 8.93 -32.91
N GLN A 302 10.79 8.58 -33.79
CA GLN A 302 11.63 9.58 -34.44
C GLN A 302 10.80 10.51 -35.34
N GLN A 303 9.88 9.96 -36.12
CA GLN A 303 9.01 10.75 -36.98
C GLN A 303 8.02 11.57 -36.16
N ILE A 304 7.39 10.97 -35.15
CA ILE A 304 6.44 11.68 -34.26
C ILE A 304 7.12 12.88 -33.56
N LEU A 305 8.39 12.75 -33.16
CA LEU A 305 9.13 13.85 -32.53
C LEU A 305 9.52 14.95 -33.52
N LYS A 306 9.76 14.64 -34.80
CA LYS A 306 10.03 15.64 -35.84
C LYS A 306 8.79 16.46 -36.21
N GLU A 307 7.61 15.88 -36.08
CA GLU A 307 6.32 16.52 -36.37
C GLU A 307 5.79 17.36 -35.20
N ARG A 308 6.53 17.40 -34.10
CA ARG A 308 6.12 18.03 -32.84
C ARG A 308 6.72 19.42 -32.72
#